data_AF-A0A3D5GI04-F1
#
_entry.id   AF-A0A3D5GI04-F1
#
_cell.length_a   1.000
_cell.length_b   1.000
_cell.length_c   1.000
_cell.angle_alpha   90.00
_cell.angle_beta   90.00
_cell.angle_gamma   90.00
#
_symmetry.space_group_name_H-M   'P 1'
#
loop_
_entity.id
_entity.type
_entity.pdbx_description
1 polymer ?
#
loop_
_entity_poly.entity_id
_entity_poly.type
_entity_poly.pdbx_seq_one_letter_code
_entity_poly.pdbx_strand_id
1 'polypeptide(L)' 'GACHGENGGWERPNWYAPRGIDPRYQYTYRRQNWFEYSAFEHRSCREGAALFDQSSLAKLLVQGPDA' A
#
# COMPACT_ATOMS: atom_id res chain seq x y z
N GLY A 1 8.56 5.40 -7.27
CA GLY A 1 7.10 5.51 -7.49
C GLY A 1 6.41 4.29 -6.90
N ALA A 2 5.08 4.21 -6.92
CA ALA A 2 4.36 3.07 -6.37
C ALA A 2 4.45 1.82 -7.26
N CYS A 3 4.58 0.65 -6.65
CA CYS A 3 4.33 -0.64 -7.29
C CYS A 3 2.89 -1.05 -6.98
N HIS A 4 2.02 -1.03 -7.98
CA HIS A 4 0.60 -1.31 -7.80
C HIS A 4 0.31 -2.81 -7.82
N GLY A 5 -0.67 -3.23 -7.04
CA GLY A 5 -1.37 -4.50 -7.23
C GLY A 5 -2.87 -4.28 -7.27
N GLU A 6 -3.58 -5.28 -7.78
CA GLU A 6 -5.03 -5.22 -7.94
C GLU A 6 -5.73 -5.94 -6.78
N ASN A 7 -6.82 -5.36 -6.29
CA ASN A 7 -7.76 -6.04 -5.41
C ASN A 7 -9.18 -5.47 -5.57
N GLY A 8 -10.11 -6.31 -5.99
CA GLY A 8 -11.52 -5.92 -6.16
C GLY A 8 -11.74 -4.84 -7.22
N GLY A 9 -10.95 -4.85 -8.29
CA GLY A 9 -10.94 -3.88 -9.38
C GLY A 9 -10.12 -2.62 -9.12
N TRP A 10 -9.58 -2.44 -7.91
CA TRP A 10 -8.77 -1.27 -7.56
C TRP A 10 -7.28 -1.55 -7.71
N GLU A 11 -6.56 -0.63 -8.36
CA GLU A 11 -5.11 -0.55 -8.23
C GLU A 11 -4.73 0.09 -6.89
N ARG A 12 -3.88 -0.60 -6.14
CA ARG A 12 -3.45 -0.18 -4.79
C ARG A 12 -1.93 -0.12 -4.72
N PRO A 13 -1.35 0.95 -4.15
CA PRO A 13 0.09 1.00 -3.94
C PRO A 13 0.49 -0.01 -2.86
N ASN A 14 1.21 -1.06 -3.24
CA ASN A 14 1.66 -2.08 -2.29
C ASN A 14 2.96 -1.68 -1.58
N TRP A 15 3.84 -0.97 -2.27
CA TRP A 15 5.10 -0.40 -1.76
C TRP A 15 5.59 0.70 -2.71
N TYR A 16 6.50 1.54 -2.23
CA TYR A 16 7.05 2.67 -2.97
C TYR A 16 8.55 2.52 -3.20
N ALA A 17 8.96 2.52 -4.47
CA ALA A 17 10.35 2.59 -4.86
C ALA A 17 10.89 4.03 -4.71
N PRO A 18 12.14 4.20 -4.20
CA PRO A 18 12.80 5.50 -4.19
C PRO A 18 13.09 6.00 -5.61
N ARG A 19 13.49 7.27 -5.74
CA ARG A 19 13.86 7.86 -7.03
C ARG A 19 14.95 7.03 -7.71
N GLY A 20 14.77 6.78 -9.01
CA GLY A 20 15.73 6.02 -9.82
C GLY A 20 15.59 4.51 -9.72
N ILE A 21 14.73 4.00 -8.85
CA ILE A 21 14.41 2.57 -8.76
C ILE A 21 13.06 2.32 -9.41
N ASP A 22 13.02 1.36 -10.33
CA ASP A 22 11.79 0.98 -11.01
C ASP A 22 10.88 0.13 -10.08
N PRO A 23 9.62 0.55 -9.84
CA PRO A 23 8.72 -0.12 -8.91
C PRO A 23 8.09 -1.38 -9.51
N ARG A 24 8.92 -2.38 -9.82
CA ARG A 24 8.49 -3.70 -10.32
C ARG A 24 8.78 -4.79 -9.30
N TYR A 25 7.90 -5.78 -9.24
CA TYR A 25 8.17 -6.99 -8.47
C TYR A 25 9.33 -7.78 -9.09
N GLN A 26 10.22 -8.27 -8.24
CA GLN A 26 11.19 -9.31 -8.57
C GLN A 26 10.92 -10.48 -7.65
N TYR A 27 10.02 -11.35 -8.10
CA TYR A 27 9.52 -12.44 -7.29
C TYR A 27 10.60 -13.45 -6.96
N THR A 28 10.52 -13.98 -5.75
CA THR A 28 11.37 -15.05 -5.25
C THR A 28 10.61 -15.84 -4.19
N TYR A 29 11.05 -17.07 -3.90
CA TYR A 29 10.57 -17.82 -2.73
C TYR A 29 11.27 -17.38 -1.43
N ARG A 30 12.22 -16.45 -1.51
CA ARG A 30 12.93 -15.87 -0.36
C ARG A 30 12.39 -14.47 -0.03
N ARG A 31 13.20 -13.67 0.66
CA ARG A 31 12.89 -12.27 0.95
C ARG A 31 12.74 -11.48 -0.36
N GLN A 32 11.63 -10.75 -0.49
CA GLN A 32 11.29 -9.99 -1.69
C GLN A 32 12.15 -8.73 -1.84
N ASN A 33 12.27 -8.24 -3.08
CA ASN A 33 13.04 -7.03 -3.40
C ASN A 33 12.50 -5.75 -2.74
N TRP A 34 11.24 -5.74 -2.31
CA TRP A 34 10.60 -4.60 -1.68
C TRP A 34 10.73 -4.54 -0.15
N PHE A 35 11.34 -5.57 0.47
CA PHE A 35 11.34 -5.72 1.92
C PHE A 35 11.94 -4.51 2.66
N GLU A 36 13.11 -4.02 2.21
CA GLU A 36 13.76 -2.85 2.84
C GLU A 36 12.97 -1.55 2.63
N TYR A 37 12.26 -1.42 1.50
CA TYR A 37 11.40 -0.26 1.24
C TYR A 37 10.16 -0.29 2.15
N SER A 38 9.54 -1.45 2.32
CA SER A 38 8.45 -1.63 3.29
C SER A 38 8.92 -1.39 4.74
N ALA A 39 10.14 -1.81 5.09
CA ALA A 39 10.72 -1.53 6.41
C ALA A 39 10.93 -0.01 6.63
N PHE A 40 11.34 0.72 5.59
CA PHE A 40 11.44 2.18 5.62
C PHE A 40 10.06 2.86 5.76
N GLU A 41 9.06 2.41 5.01
CA GLU A 41 7.68 2.89 5.13
C GLU A 41 7.13 2.65 6.55
N HIS A 42 7.35 1.45 7.11
CA HIS A 42 6.97 1.10 8.47
C HIS A 42 7.58 2.06 9.50
N ARG A 43 8.90 2.31 9.43
CA ARG A 43 9.57 3.24 10.35
C ARG A 43 9.01 4.65 10.20
N SER A 44 8.81 5.12 8.96
CA SER A 44 8.19 6.42 8.69
C SER A 44 6.81 6.55 9.34
N CYS A 45 6.00 5.49 9.33
CA CYS A 45 4.70 5.46 10.01
C CYS A 45 4.80 5.53 11.53
N ARG A 46 5.81 4.86 12.11
CA ARG A 46 5.96 4.74 13.57
C ARG A 46 6.64 5.92 14.23
N GLU A 47 7.60 6.50 13.53
CA GLU A 47 8.51 7.51 14.06
C GLU A 47 8.22 8.90 13.47
N GLY A 48 7.27 9.00 12.54
CA GLY A 48 6.89 10.24 11.89
C GLY A 48 5.41 10.23 11.47
N ALA A 49 5.16 10.41 10.18
CA ALA A 49 3.83 10.39 9.60
C ALA A 49 3.84 9.65 8.26
N ALA A 50 2.71 9.07 7.89
CA ALA A 50 2.50 8.41 6.62
C ALA A 50 1.08 8.67 6.11
N LEU A 51 0.94 8.63 4.78
CA LEU A 51 -0.34 8.72 4.09
C LEU A 51 -0.65 7.37 3.46
N PHE A 52 -1.85 6.85 3.73
CA PHE A 52 -2.34 5.61 3.15
C PHE A 52 -3.51 5.91 2.21
N ASP A 53 -3.49 5.34 1.01
CA ASP A 53 -4.66 5.32 0.15
C ASP A 53 -5.63 4.23 0.61
N GLN A 54 -6.74 4.66 1.20
CA GLN A 54 -7.83 3.79 1.65
C GLN A 54 -9.07 3.89 0.74
N SER A 55 -8.92 4.40 -0.48
CA SER A 55 -10.04 4.57 -1.42
C SER A 55 -10.74 3.25 -1.75
N SER A 56 -10.00 2.14 -1.74
CA SER A 56 -10.53 0.79 -1.99
C SER A 56 -11.30 0.17 -0.82
N LEU A 57 -11.27 0.77 0.38
CA LEU A 57 -12.09 0.25 1.48
C LEU A 57 -13.57 0.43 1.18
N ALA A 58 -14.37 -0.59 1.50
CA ALA A 58 -15.82 -0.49 1.42
C ALA A 58 -16.30 0.64 2.34
N LYS A 59 -17.13 1.53 1.80
CA LYS A 59 -17.74 2.65 2.52
C LYS A 59 -19.24 2.47 2.45
N LEU A 60 -19.85 2.15 3.58
CA LEU A 60 -21.29 1.91 3.71
C LEU A 60 -21.86 2.96 4.66
N LEU A 61 -22.92 3.65 4.25
CA LEU A 61 -23.68 4.57 5.08
C LEU A 61 -25.04 3.92 5.37
N VAL A 62 -25.36 3.72 6.64
CA VAL A 62 -26.62 3.11 7.08
C VAL A 62 -27.37 4.14 7.94
N GLN A 63 -28.61 4.47 7.60
CA GLN A 63 -29.40 5.54 8.24
C GLN A 63 -30.90 5.24 8.19
N GLY A 64 -31.63 5.64 9.25
CA GLY A 64 -33.08 5.41 9.39
C GLY A 64 -33.49 5.08 10.84
N PRO A 65 -34.79 5.03 11.17
CA PRO A 65 -35.27 4.71 12.53
C PRO A 65 -34.85 3.32 13.04
N ASP A 66 -34.71 2.36 12.12
CA ASP A 66 -34.35 0.96 12.40
C ASP A 66 -32.99 0.56 11.78
N ALA A 67 -32.15 1.55 11.46
CA ALA A 67 -30.87 1.38 10.78
C ALA A 67 -29.78 0.72 11.64
#